data_AF-A0A8B3GAZ9-F1
#
_entry.id   AF-A0A8B3GAZ9-F1
#
_cell.length_a   1.000
_cell.length_b   1.000
_cell.length_c   1.000
_cell.angle_alpha   90.00
_cell.angle_beta   90.00
_cell.angle_gamma   90.00
#
_symmetry.space_group_name_H-M   'P 1'
#
loop_
_entity.id
_entity.type
_entity.pdbx_description
1 polymer ?
#
loop_
_entity_poly.entity_id
_entity_poly.type
_entity_poly.pdbx_seq_one_letter_code
_entity_poly.pdbx_strand_id
1 'polypeptide(L)' 'MPRRSTCYTNTSVNLKGRWLEECGFITGMPATATVARGRIIIETKINL' A
#
# COMPACT_ATOMS: atom_id res chain seq x y z
N MET A 1 -22.98 -25.76 -16.68
CA MET A 1 -22.07 -25.40 -15.58
C MET A 1 -21.49 -24.01 -15.86
N PRO A 2 -21.87 -22.93 -15.17
CA PRO A 2 -21.22 -21.65 -15.39
C PRO A 2 -19.82 -21.70 -14.78
N ARG A 3 -18.78 -21.56 -15.62
CA ARG A 3 -17.40 -21.38 -15.14
C ARG A 3 -17.34 -20.01 -14.46
N ARG A 4 -17.21 -20.00 -13.14
CA ARG A 4 -17.03 -18.78 -12.34
C ARG A 4 -15.62 -18.24 -12.60
N SER A 5 -15.47 -17.47 -13.67
CA SER A 5 -14.28 -16.67 -13.91
C SER A 5 -14.26 -15.52 -12.90
N THR A 6 -13.59 -15.72 -11.77
CA THR A 6 -13.26 -14.62 -10.87
C THR A 6 -12.20 -13.76 -11.56
N CYS A 7 -12.63 -12.64 -12.13
CA CYS A 7 -11.72 -11.57 -12.54
C CYS A 7 -11.12 -10.94 -11.29
N TYR A 8 -9.91 -11.34 -10.92
CA TYR A 8 -9.10 -10.61 -9.95
C TYR A 8 -8.67 -9.31 -10.60
N THR A 9 -9.48 -8.26 -10.44
CA THR A 9 -9.03 -6.92 -10.80
C THR A 9 -7.85 -6.60 -9.89
N ASN A 10 -6.64 -6.54 -10.45
CA ASN A 10 -5.47 -6.12 -9.68
C ASN A 10 -5.61 -4.62 -9.37
N THR A 11 -6.28 -4.33 -8.26
CA THR A 11 -6.49 -2.98 -7.76
C THR A 11 -5.21 -2.54 -7.06
N SER A 12 -4.29 -1.99 -7.84
CA SER A 12 -3.09 -1.34 -7.31
C SER A 12 -3.42 0.10 -6.89
N VAL A 13 -2.90 0.53 -5.75
CA VAL A 13 -2.97 1.92 -5.28
C VAL A 13 -1.57 2.51 -5.42
N ASN A 14 -1.46 3.58 -6.22
CA ASN A 14 -0.18 4.25 -6.46
C ASN A 14 -0.15 5.56 -5.67
N LEU A 15 0.76 5.67 -4.71
CA LEU A 15 1.02 6.90 -3.95
C LEU A 15 2.24 7.61 -4.55
N LYS A 16 2.20 8.94 -4.66
CA LYS A 16 3.28 9.76 -5.21
C LYS A 16 3.45 11.06 -4.41
N GLY A 17 4.67 11.59 -4.40
CA GLY A 17 5.00 12.90 -3.85
C GLY A 17 6.19 12.88 -2.89
N ARG A 18 6.83 14.04 -2.70
CA ARG A 18 7.98 14.20 -1.77
C ARG A 18 7.62 13.92 -0.31
N TRP A 19 6.36 14.10 0.06
CA TRP A 19 5.87 13.82 1.41
C TRP A 19 6.14 12.36 1.84
N LEU A 20 6.24 11.41 0.90
CA LEU A 20 6.61 10.03 1.22
C LEU A 20 8.05 9.95 1.77
N GLU A 21 8.99 10.60 1.10
CA GLU A 21 10.39 10.67 1.52
C GLU A 21 10.53 11.45 2.83
N GLU A 22 9.81 12.57 2.99
CA GLU A 22 9.75 13.37 4.22
C GLU A 22 9.15 12.57 5.40
N CYS A 23 8.20 11.66 5.13
CA CYS A 23 7.65 10.74 6.12
C CYS A 23 8.54 9.50 6.36
N GLY A 24 9.71 9.40 5.73
CA GLY A 24 10.65 8.30 5.92
C GLY A 24 10.37 7.05 5.09
N PHE A 25 9.47 7.11 4.10
CA PHE A 25 9.29 6.04 3.13
C PHE A 25 10.42 6.09 2.10
N ILE A 26 11.40 5.20 2.27
CA ILE A 26 12.54 5.06 1.36
C ILE A 26 12.29 3.86 0.44
N THR A 27 12.61 4.03 -0.85
CA THR A 27 12.50 2.94 -1.83
C THR A 27 13.34 1.74 -1.38
N GLY A 28 12.76 0.54 -1.41
CA GLY A 28 13.44 -0.69 -0.99
C GLY A 28 13.34 -0.99 0.51
N MET A 29 12.75 -0.12 1.33
CA MET A 29 12.41 -0.45 2.71
C MET A 29 11.05 -1.15 2.81
N PRO A 30 10.90 -2.14 3.70
CA PRO A 30 9.62 -2.76 3.97
C PRO A 30 8.64 -1.76 4.59
N ALA A 31 7.39 -1.83 4.14
CA ALA A 31 6.27 -1.09 4.71
C ALA A 31 5.09 -2.03 4.92
N THR A 32 4.30 -1.76 5.95
CA THR A 32 3.08 -2.50 6.27
C THR A 32 1.89 -1.64 5.88
N ALA A 33 0.96 -2.22 5.11
CA ALA A 33 -0.29 -1.57 4.76
C ALA A 33 -1.44 -2.28 5.48
N THR A 34 -2.32 -1.51 6.12
CA THR A 34 -3.48 -2.04 6.85
C THR A 34 -4.70 -1.20 6.57
N VAL A 35 -5.87 -1.82 6.57
CA VAL A 35 -7.15 -1.11 6.43
C VAL A 35 -7.78 -0.98 7.81
N ALA A 36 -7.93 0.26 8.28
CA ALA A 36 -8.56 0.55 9.56
C ALA A 36 -9.58 1.68 9.41
N ARG A 37 -10.81 1.45 9.89
CA ARG A 37 -11.90 2.46 9.89
C ARG A 37 -12.16 3.07 8.50
N GLY A 38 -12.04 2.28 7.43
CA GLY A 38 -12.22 2.74 6.05
C GLY A 38 -11.06 3.57 5.49
N ARG A 39 -9.89 3.55 6.15
CA ARG A 39 -8.66 4.22 5.70
C ARG A 39 -7.55 3.20 5.50
N ILE A 40 -6.72 3.44 4.50
CA ILE A 40 -5.46 2.69 4.33
C ILE A 40 -4.41 3.42 5.16
N ILE A 41 -3.85 2.72 6.13
CA ILE A 41 -2.73 3.17 6.95
C ILE A 41 -1.50 2.44 6.41
N ILE A 42 -0.43 3.19 6.13
CA ILE A 42 0.84 2.64 5.72
C ILE A 42 1.87 3.04 6.77
N GLU A 43 2.56 2.06 7.32
CA GLU A 43 3.55 2.23 8.37
C GLU A 43 4.89 1.71 7.85
N THR A 44 5.99 2.39 8.19
CA THR A 44 7.34 1.92 7.90
C THR A 44 8.20 2.07 9.15
N LYS A 45 9.17 1.17 9.31
CA LYS A 45 10.13 1.27 10.40
C LYS A 45 11.23 2.23 9.96
N ILE A 46 11.20 3.43 10.52
CA ILE A 46 12.25 4.42 10.32
C ILE A 46 13.36 4.11 11.34
N ASN A 47 14.58 3.84 10.86
CA ASN A 47 15.75 3.76 11.71
C ASN A 47 16.37 5.17 11.77
N LEU A 48 15.96 5.95 12.76
CA LEU A 48 16.57 7.26 13.09
C LEU A 48 17.83 7.07 13.92
#